data_AF-A0A968MMP4-F1
#
_entry.id   AF-A0A968MMP4-F1
#
_cell.length_a   1.000
_cell.length_b   1.000
_cell.length_c   1.000
_cell.angle_alpha   90.00
_cell.angle_beta   90.00
_cell.angle_gamma   90.00
#
_symmetry.space_group_name_H-M   'P 1'
#
loop_
_entity.id
_entity.type
_entity.pdbx_description
1 polymer ?
#
loop_
_entity_poly.entity_id
_entity_poly.type
_entity_poly.pdbx_seq_one_letter_code
_entity_poly.pdbx_strand_id
1 'polypeptide(L)'
;MQAGALYSKDFYRERSDAARLAARIVLRHWTMLFGGFQRVVDVGCGDGAWLAECSRLGATQILGVDGAWVPQDILQIPSASFRCRDLERPLDLARTFDLAISLEVLEHLPPHAARPFIGELVKLAPMVLFSAAIPGQGGTGHQNEQWQSHWASIFASYGYQAIDAIRPAIWTDEDVPVWYRQNILVYARPPLPNFATSLASPMLDVVHPELFEFVRNPPMPEPSVKGGLRGLAFAGESS
;
A
#
# COMPACT_ATOMS: atom_id res chain seq x y z
N MET A 1 2.41 -6.70 21.81
CA MET A 1 0.93 -6.69 21.87
C MET A 1 0.43 -7.21 20.53
N GLN A 2 -0.51 -8.16 20.53
CA GLN A 2 -0.98 -8.82 19.30
C GLN A 2 -1.79 -7.85 18.43
N ALA A 3 -1.35 -7.63 17.19
CA ALA A 3 -2.04 -6.82 16.18
C ALA A 3 -3.44 -7.34 15.78
N GLY A 4 -3.81 -8.56 16.19
CA GLY A 4 -5.06 -9.22 15.81
C GLY A 4 -6.35 -8.62 16.39
N ALA A 5 -6.27 -7.62 17.29
CA ALA A 5 -7.44 -6.97 17.88
C ALA A 5 -7.86 -5.67 17.17
N LEU A 6 -7.14 -5.22 16.14
CA LEU A 6 -7.30 -3.87 15.57
C LEU A 6 -8.17 -3.79 14.31
N TYR A 7 -8.53 -4.91 13.67
CA TYR A 7 -9.23 -4.88 12.37
C TYR A 7 -10.48 -5.77 12.35
N SER A 8 -11.65 -5.17 12.14
CA SER A 8 -12.94 -5.88 12.01
C SER A 8 -13.20 -6.35 10.57
N LYS A 9 -14.11 -7.30 10.36
CA LYS A 9 -14.50 -7.74 9.00
C LYS A 9 -15.08 -6.60 8.15
N ASP A 10 -15.79 -5.66 8.78
CA ASP A 10 -16.37 -4.50 8.09
C ASP A 10 -15.29 -3.49 7.67
N PHE A 11 -14.26 -3.28 8.51
CA PHE A 11 -13.07 -2.49 8.15
C PHE A 11 -12.38 -3.05 6.89
N TYR A 12 -12.30 -4.38 6.76
CA TYR A 12 -11.77 -5.00 5.54
C TYR A 12 -12.67 -4.78 4.33
N ARG A 13 -14.00 -4.90 4.46
CA ARG A 13 -14.93 -4.74 3.32
C ARG A 13 -14.92 -3.33 2.72
N GLU A 14 -15.03 -2.29 3.54
CA GLU A 14 -15.03 -0.90 3.05
C GLU A 14 -13.69 -0.52 2.40
N ARG A 15 -12.57 -0.96 3.01
CA ARG A 15 -11.25 -0.80 2.39
C ARG A 15 -11.08 -1.63 1.13
N SER A 16 -11.75 -2.78 1.03
CA SER A 16 -11.68 -3.70 -0.12
C SER A 16 -12.14 -3.02 -1.41
N ASP A 17 -13.31 -2.37 -1.38
CA ASP A 17 -13.89 -1.73 -2.57
C ASP A 17 -13.08 -0.50 -3.00
N ALA A 18 -12.69 0.34 -2.04
CA ALA A 18 -11.84 1.50 -2.30
C ALA A 18 -10.44 1.09 -2.82
N ALA A 19 -9.84 0.05 -2.24
CA ALA A 19 -8.55 -0.48 -2.69
C ALA A 19 -8.66 -1.10 -4.09
N ARG A 20 -9.75 -1.79 -4.41
CA ARG A 20 -9.97 -2.37 -5.74
C ARG A 20 -10.11 -1.27 -6.82
N LEU A 21 -10.88 -0.22 -6.55
CA LEU A 21 -11.02 0.90 -7.48
C LEU A 21 -9.68 1.62 -7.68
N ALA A 22 -8.98 1.92 -6.58
CA ALA A 22 -7.64 2.52 -6.63
C ALA A 22 -6.65 1.65 -7.42
N ALA A 23 -6.63 0.34 -7.15
CA ALA A 23 -5.77 -0.61 -7.86
C ALA A 23 -6.04 -0.59 -9.36
N ARG A 24 -7.31 -0.58 -9.79
CA ARG A 24 -7.66 -0.48 -11.20
C ARG A 24 -7.12 0.79 -11.86
N ILE A 25 -7.30 1.94 -11.22
CA ILE A 25 -6.86 3.25 -11.74
C ILE A 25 -5.32 3.28 -11.82
N VAL A 26 -4.66 2.99 -10.70
CA VAL A 26 -3.19 3.01 -10.59
C VAL A 26 -2.53 2.01 -11.54
N LEU A 27 -3.02 0.78 -11.61
CA LEU A 27 -2.44 -0.24 -12.49
C LEU A 27 -2.73 0.04 -13.98
N ARG A 28 -3.79 0.78 -14.31
CA ARG A 28 -3.98 1.29 -15.68
C ARG A 28 -2.91 2.33 -16.03
N HIS A 29 -2.60 3.27 -15.13
CA HIS A 29 -1.48 4.18 -15.34
C HIS A 29 -0.14 3.44 -15.42
N TRP A 30 0.05 2.43 -14.57
CA TRP A 30 1.21 1.56 -14.63
C TRP A 30 1.38 0.95 -16.02
N THR A 31 0.34 0.29 -16.56
CA THR A 31 0.46 -0.41 -17.86
C THR A 31 0.74 0.53 -19.03
N MET A 32 0.21 1.75 -19.00
CA MET A 32 0.52 2.78 -20.02
C MET A 32 1.97 3.27 -19.95
N LEU A 33 2.52 3.41 -18.74
CA LEU A 33 3.87 3.95 -18.52
C LEU A 33 4.94 2.87 -18.67
N PHE A 34 4.76 1.73 -18.02
CA PHE A 34 5.79 0.70 -17.82
C PHE A 34 5.53 -0.58 -18.61
N GLY A 35 4.37 -0.73 -19.25
CA GLY A 35 3.93 -1.97 -19.87
C GLY A 35 3.32 -2.97 -18.87
N GLY A 36 3.06 -4.19 -19.34
CA GLY A 36 2.48 -5.26 -18.52
C GLY A 36 3.46 -5.89 -17.53
N PHE A 37 2.92 -6.62 -16.57
CA PHE A 37 3.63 -7.46 -15.60
C PHE A 37 3.07 -8.89 -15.67
N GLN A 38 3.88 -9.89 -15.31
CA GLN A 38 3.48 -11.30 -15.38
C GLN A 38 3.54 -11.97 -14.01
N ARG A 39 4.52 -11.62 -13.18
CA ARG A 39 4.79 -12.27 -11.90
C ARG A 39 4.85 -11.21 -10.81
N VAL A 40 3.75 -11.07 -10.07
CA VAL A 40 3.58 -10.02 -9.08
C VAL A 40 3.63 -10.59 -7.66
N VAL A 41 4.34 -9.93 -6.76
CA VAL A 41 4.26 -10.17 -5.33
C VAL A 41 3.75 -8.92 -4.64
N ASP A 42 2.85 -9.07 -3.67
CA ASP A 42 2.33 -7.99 -2.85
C ASP A 42 2.62 -8.29 -1.38
N VAL A 43 3.44 -7.45 -0.75
CA VAL A 43 3.92 -7.62 0.63
C VAL A 43 3.17 -6.62 1.51
N GLY A 44 2.38 -7.13 2.45
CA GLY A 44 1.31 -6.39 3.11
C GLY A 44 0.03 -6.36 2.27
N CYS A 45 -0.31 -7.49 1.63
CA CYS A 45 -1.37 -7.54 0.62
C CYS A 45 -2.79 -7.38 1.18
N GLY A 46 -2.99 -7.48 2.49
CA GLY A 46 -4.29 -7.49 3.14
C GLY A 46 -5.18 -8.59 2.54
N ASP A 47 -6.34 -8.19 2.03
CA ASP A 47 -7.30 -9.08 1.37
C ASP A 47 -6.90 -9.47 -0.08
N GLY A 48 -5.80 -8.93 -0.61
CA GLY A 48 -5.30 -9.22 -1.95
C GLY A 48 -5.98 -8.43 -3.08
N ALA A 49 -6.67 -7.32 -2.79
CA ALA A 49 -7.34 -6.49 -3.79
C ALA A 49 -6.44 -6.11 -4.98
N TRP A 50 -5.20 -5.67 -4.70
CA TRP A 50 -4.24 -5.26 -5.72
C TRP A 50 -3.83 -6.42 -6.62
N LEU A 51 -3.55 -7.58 -6.04
CA LEU A 51 -3.21 -8.80 -6.78
C LEU A 51 -4.37 -9.32 -7.63
N ALA A 52 -5.60 -9.22 -7.13
CA ALA A 52 -6.79 -9.59 -7.89
C ALA A 52 -6.90 -8.74 -9.18
N GLU A 53 -6.69 -7.43 -9.08
CA GLU A 53 -6.66 -6.56 -10.26
C GLU A 53 -5.43 -6.79 -11.15
N CYS A 54 -4.25 -7.12 -10.59
CA CYS A 54 -3.11 -7.58 -11.38
C CYS A 54 -3.45 -8.82 -12.22
N SER A 55 -4.14 -9.81 -11.65
CA SER A 55 -4.59 -10.99 -12.40
C SER A 55 -5.57 -10.64 -13.52
N ARG A 56 -6.50 -9.69 -13.29
CA ARG A 56 -7.41 -9.20 -14.35
C ARG A 56 -6.66 -8.52 -15.49
N LEU A 57 -5.53 -7.87 -15.19
CA LEU A 57 -4.66 -7.22 -16.17
C LEU A 57 -3.64 -8.17 -16.82
N GLY A 58 -3.72 -9.47 -16.54
CA GLY A 58 -2.95 -10.50 -17.24
C GLY A 58 -1.73 -11.02 -16.49
N ALA A 59 -1.58 -10.75 -15.19
CA ALA A 59 -0.59 -11.42 -14.36
C ALA A 59 -0.90 -12.93 -14.27
N THR A 60 0.07 -13.76 -14.63
CA THR A 60 -0.05 -15.22 -14.66
C THR A 60 0.40 -15.87 -13.35
N GLN A 61 1.21 -15.17 -12.56
CA GLN A 61 1.65 -15.61 -11.24
C GLN A 61 1.50 -14.48 -10.24
N ILE A 62 0.78 -14.74 -9.16
CA ILE A 62 0.60 -13.78 -8.06
C ILE A 62 0.94 -14.44 -6.72
N LEU A 63 1.51 -13.67 -5.81
CA LEU A 63 1.76 -14.08 -4.43
C LEU A 63 1.48 -12.93 -3.47
N GLY A 64 0.49 -13.09 -2.60
CA GLY A 64 0.25 -12.20 -1.46
C GLY A 64 1.02 -12.68 -0.23
N VAL A 65 1.64 -11.75 0.49
CA VAL A 65 2.33 -12.02 1.75
C VAL A 65 1.82 -11.06 2.80
N ASP A 66 1.26 -11.58 3.90
CA ASP A 66 0.78 -10.76 5.02
C ASP A 66 0.77 -11.59 6.31
N GLY A 67 0.47 -10.98 7.45
CA GLY A 67 0.47 -11.64 8.76
C GLY A 67 -0.76 -12.51 9.03
N ALA A 68 -0.68 -13.23 10.15
CA ALA A 68 -1.73 -14.18 10.59
C ALA A 68 -3.07 -13.51 10.95
N TRP A 69 -3.11 -12.18 10.99
CA TRP A 69 -4.32 -11.40 11.25
C TRP A 69 -5.28 -11.35 10.06
N VAL A 70 -4.81 -11.62 8.84
CA VAL A 70 -5.66 -11.62 7.65
C VAL A 70 -6.55 -12.86 7.64
N PRO A 71 -7.89 -12.71 7.73
CA PRO A 71 -8.79 -13.85 7.62
C PRO A 71 -8.76 -14.41 6.19
N GLN A 72 -8.64 -15.73 6.04
CA GLN A 72 -8.56 -16.32 4.69
C GLN A 72 -9.89 -16.27 3.92
N ASP A 73 -11.02 -16.14 4.62
CA ASP A 73 -12.37 -16.06 4.03
C ASP A 73 -12.67 -14.71 3.36
N ILE A 74 -11.81 -13.70 3.55
CA ILE A 74 -11.93 -12.39 2.89
C ILE A 74 -11.01 -12.23 1.69
N LEU A 75 -10.13 -13.21 1.42
CA LEU A 75 -9.16 -13.11 0.33
C LEU A 75 -9.85 -13.00 -1.03
N GLN A 76 -9.41 -12.02 -1.82
CA GLN A 76 -9.80 -11.80 -3.21
C GLN A 76 -8.93 -12.57 -4.21
N ILE A 77 -7.95 -13.30 -3.70
CA ILE A 77 -7.04 -14.16 -4.44
C ILE A 77 -7.18 -15.61 -3.96
N PRO A 78 -6.77 -16.61 -4.76
CA PRO A 78 -6.74 -17.99 -4.29
C PRO A 78 -5.91 -18.12 -3.01
N SER A 79 -6.40 -18.87 -2.01
CA SER A 79 -5.66 -19.07 -0.75
C SER A 79 -4.28 -19.71 -0.98
N ALA A 80 -4.11 -20.49 -2.05
CA ALA A 80 -2.83 -21.05 -2.47
C ALA A 80 -1.82 -19.99 -2.94
N SER A 81 -2.30 -18.81 -3.32
CA SER A 81 -1.51 -17.62 -3.69
C SER A 81 -1.27 -16.68 -2.51
N PHE A 82 -1.60 -17.08 -1.28
CA PHE A 82 -1.36 -16.30 -0.06
C PHE A 82 -0.37 -17.02 0.85
N ARG A 83 0.59 -16.27 1.44
CA ARG A 83 1.56 -16.79 2.40
C ARG A 83 1.55 -15.95 3.67
N CYS A 84 1.12 -16.59 4.76
CA CYS A 84 1.18 -15.98 6.09
C CYS A 84 2.65 -15.85 6.56
N ARG A 85 3.14 -14.63 6.79
CA ARG A 85 4.47 -14.33 7.30
C ARG A 85 4.47 -13.10 8.22
N ASP A 86 5.36 -13.12 9.20
CA ASP A 86 5.70 -11.93 9.97
C ASP A 86 6.58 -11.02 9.10
N LEU A 87 6.09 -9.83 8.77
CA LEU A 87 6.76 -8.87 7.89
C LEU A 87 7.98 -8.21 8.52
N GLU A 88 8.19 -8.35 9.84
CA GLU A 88 9.43 -7.95 10.53
C GLU A 88 10.57 -8.98 10.35
N ARG A 89 10.27 -10.12 9.71
CA ARG A 89 11.22 -11.23 9.48
C ARG A 89 11.52 -11.38 7.99
N PRO A 90 12.66 -12.02 7.64
CA PRO A 90 12.95 -12.39 6.26
C PRO A 90 11.78 -13.17 5.64
N LEU A 91 11.46 -12.87 4.37
CA LEU A 91 10.30 -13.48 3.70
C LEU A 91 10.60 -14.89 3.17
N ASP A 92 11.90 -15.23 3.02
CA ASP A 92 12.40 -16.49 2.47
C ASP A 92 11.73 -16.81 1.11
N LEU A 93 11.84 -15.85 0.20
CA LEU A 93 11.31 -15.89 -1.15
C LEU A 93 12.43 -15.65 -2.16
N ALA A 94 12.42 -16.42 -3.24
CA ALA A 94 13.37 -16.25 -4.32
C ALA A 94 13.00 -15.05 -5.20
N ARG A 95 13.99 -14.47 -5.89
CA ARG A 95 13.77 -13.42 -6.90
C ARG A 95 13.11 -14.00 -8.15
N THR A 96 11.78 -14.10 -8.14
CA THR A 96 11.00 -14.66 -9.24
C THR A 96 9.98 -13.70 -9.82
N PHE A 97 9.93 -12.45 -9.35
CA PHE A 97 8.89 -11.48 -9.70
C PHE A 97 9.43 -10.38 -10.62
N ASP A 98 8.56 -9.82 -11.47
CA ASP A 98 8.85 -8.63 -12.26
C ASP A 98 8.36 -7.34 -11.56
N LEU A 99 7.33 -7.45 -10.72
CA LEU A 99 6.80 -6.38 -9.89
C LEU A 99 6.62 -6.82 -8.43
N ALA A 100 7.11 -6.00 -7.50
CA ALA A 100 6.72 -6.05 -6.09
C ALA A 100 5.79 -4.87 -5.77
N ILE A 101 4.76 -5.12 -4.97
CA ILE A 101 3.83 -4.11 -4.45
C ILE A 101 3.99 -4.12 -2.92
N SER A 102 3.95 -2.93 -2.30
CA SER A 102 3.90 -2.75 -0.86
C SER A 102 3.33 -1.37 -0.58
N LEU A 103 2.06 -1.29 -0.19
CA LEU A 103 1.33 -0.03 -0.06
C LEU A 103 0.74 0.12 1.34
N GLU A 104 1.07 1.23 2.01
CA GLU A 104 0.65 1.56 3.38
C GLU A 104 0.99 0.44 4.38
N VAL A 105 2.26 0.03 4.41
CA VAL A 105 2.78 -1.07 5.27
C VAL A 105 3.84 -0.57 6.24
N LEU A 106 4.83 0.16 5.75
CA LEU A 106 6.06 0.44 6.50
C LEU A 106 5.86 1.39 7.69
N GLU A 107 4.81 2.20 7.66
CA GLU A 107 4.37 3.06 8.75
C GLU A 107 3.89 2.27 9.97
N HIS A 108 3.46 1.02 9.80
CA HIS A 108 3.03 0.13 10.87
C HIS A 108 4.20 -0.69 11.45
N LEU A 109 5.32 -0.77 10.75
CA LEU A 109 6.51 -1.49 11.22
C LEU A 109 7.42 -0.57 12.02
N PRO A 110 8.22 -1.09 12.98
CA PRO A 110 9.07 -0.23 13.78
C PRO A 110 10.18 0.37 12.89
N PRO A 111 10.70 1.58 13.18
CA PRO A 111 11.66 2.25 12.29
C PRO A 111 12.90 1.42 11.91
N HIS A 112 13.35 0.54 12.80
CA HIS A 112 14.50 -0.34 12.55
C HIS A 112 14.22 -1.44 11.50
N ALA A 113 12.95 -1.76 11.24
CA ALA A 113 12.55 -2.76 10.24
C ALA A 113 12.57 -2.20 8.81
N ALA A 114 12.62 -0.89 8.61
CA ALA A 114 12.55 -0.26 7.28
C ALA A 114 13.62 -0.76 6.30
N ARG A 115 14.89 -0.75 6.72
CA ARG A 115 16.01 -1.18 5.86
C ARG A 115 15.96 -2.68 5.52
N PRO A 116 15.75 -3.59 6.49
CA PRO A 116 15.52 -5.01 6.20
C PRO A 116 14.33 -5.24 5.26
N PHE A 117 13.18 -4.62 5.52
CA PHE A 117 11.97 -4.80 4.73
C PHE A 117 12.13 -4.34 3.28
N ILE A 118 12.65 -3.13 3.05
CA ILE A 118 12.98 -2.65 1.69
C ILE A 118 14.02 -3.58 1.04
N GLY A 119 14.98 -4.08 1.82
CA GLY A 119 15.94 -5.08 1.39
C GLY A 119 15.29 -6.37 0.85
N GLU A 120 14.16 -6.80 1.42
CA GLU A 120 13.39 -7.93 0.90
C GLU A 120 12.68 -7.55 -0.41
N LEU A 121 12.00 -6.39 -0.48
CA LEU A 121 11.33 -5.93 -1.70
C LEU A 121 12.26 -5.87 -2.91
N VAL A 122 13.46 -5.29 -2.74
CA VAL A 122 14.45 -5.15 -3.83
C VAL A 122 15.09 -6.48 -4.23
N LYS A 123 15.06 -7.50 -3.35
CA LYS A 123 15.44 -8.87 -3.72
C LYS A 123 14.36 -9.52 -4.56
N LEU A 124 13.08 -9.22 -4.35
CA LEU A 124 11.97 -9.89 -5.01
C LEU A 124 11.79 -9.48 -6.48
N ALA A 125 11.89 -8.17 -6.78
CA ALA A 125 11.55 -7.64 -8.10
C ALA A 125 12.46 -6.47 -8.53
N PRO A 126 12.71 -6.28 -9.85
CA PRO A 126 13.42 -5.11 -10.38
C PRO A 126 12.63 -3.80 -10.28
N MET A 127 11.30 -3.88 -10.13
CA MET A 127 10.42 -2.73 -9.95
C MET A 127 9.54 -2.92 -8.71
N VAL A 128 9.31 -1.83 -7.98
CA VAL A 128 8.51 -1.79 -6.76
C VAL A 128 7.50 -0.66 -6.86
N LEU A 129 6.21 -0.97 -6.75
CA LEU A 129 5.14 0.01 -6.51
C LEU A 129 4.99 0.14 -5.00
N PHE A 130 5.27 1.33 -4.47
CA PHE A 130 5.46 1.53 -3.04
C PHE A 130 4.68 2.73 -2.52
N SER A 131 4.16 2.63 -1.30
CA SER A 131 3.63 3.75 -0.53
C SER A 131 3.82 3.51 0.97
N ALA A 132 4.02 4.60 1.71
CA ALA A 132 3.99 4.62 3.17
C ALA A 132 3.70 6.04 3.65
N ALA A 133 2.95 6.16 4.75
CA ALA A 133 2.50 7.42 5.32
C ALA A 133 3.63 8.45 5.59
N ILE A 134 3.35 9.72 5.26
CA ILE A 134 4.21 10.87 5.63
C ILE A 134 3.99 11.30 7.09
N PRO A 135 4.93 12.04 7.72
CA PRO A 135 4.79 12.46 9.10
C PRO A 135 3.54 13.31 9.34
N GLY A 136 2.76 12.92 10.34
CA GLY A 136 1.52 13.60 10.72
C GLY A 136 0.29 13.18 9.90
N GLN A 137 0.43 12.26 8.94
CA GLN A 137 -0.71 11.70 8.20
C GLN A 137 -1.70 11.02 9.16
N GLY A 138 -1.19 10.36 10.21
CA GLY A 138 -1.98 9.61 11.17
C GLY A 138 -2.56 8.33 10.59
N GLY A 139 -3.24 7.57 11.45
CA GLY A 139 -3.80 6.27 11.11
C GLY A 139 -3.62 5.27 12.26
N THR A 140 -4.42 4.22 12.26
CA THR A 140 -4.43 3.23 13.35
C THR A 140 -3.12 2.44 13.37
N GLY A 141 -2.35 2.56 14.44
CA GLY A 141 -1.12 1.79 14.64
C GLY A 141 0.08 2.28 13.83
N HIS A 142 0.08 3.55 13.40
CA HIS A 142 1.25 4.18 12.79
C HIS A 142 2.33 4.45 13.84
N GLN A 143 3.57 4.09 13.54
CA GLN A 143 4.75 4.27 14.40
C GLN A 143 6.01 4.72 13.62
N ASN A 144 5.98 4.67 12.28
CA ASN A 144 7.13 4.93 11.43
C ASN A 144 6.75 5.74 10.18
N GLU A 145 6.02 6.83 10.37
CA GLU A 145 5.73 7.78 9.32
C GLU A 145 7.01 8.54 8.91
N GLN A 146 7.34 8.54 7.62
CA GLN A 146 8.55 9.21 7.10
C GLN A 146 8.28 9.88 5.76
N TRP A 147 9.07 10.90 5.46
CA TRP A 147 9.06 11.58 4.17
C TRP A 147 9.42 10.64 3.03
N GLN A 148 8.89 10.91 1.83
CA GLN A 148 9.15 10.07 0.67
C GLN A 148 10.63 10.08 0.27
N SER A 149 11.35 11.19 0.51
CA SER A 149 12.81 11.25 0.35
C SER A 149 13.57 10.30 1.28
N HIS A 150 13.05 10.01 2.48
CA HIS A 150 13.63 9.03 3.40
C HIS A 150 13.57 7.63 2.79
N TRP A 151 12.39 7.20 2.33
CA TRP A 151 12.21 5.90 1.67
C TRP A 151 13.07 5.80 0.41
N ALA A 152 13.07 6.84 -0.41
CA ALA A 152 13.89 6.91 -1.61
C ALA A 152 15.39 6.77 -1.33
N SER A 153 15.88 7.33 -0.22
CA SER A 153 17.29 7.18 0.17
C SER A 153 17.66 5.72 0.50
N ILE A 154 16.73 4.95 1.09
CA ILE A 154 16.94 3.53 1.39
C ILE A 154 16.95 2.73 0.08
N PHE A 155 15.97 2.95 -0.81
CA PHE A 155 15.95 2.33 -2.14
C PHE A 155 17.21 2.65 -2.95
N ALA A 156 17.68 3.91 -2.91
CA ALA A 156 18.90 4.34 -3.58
C ALA A 156 20.14 3.59 -3.07
N SER A 157 20.20 3.27 -1.76
CA SER A 157 21.29 2.45 -1.21
C SER A 157 21.33 1.02 -1.75
N TYR A 158 20.24 0.55 -2.36
CA TYR A 158 20.15 -0.73 -3.07
C TYR A 158 20.23 -0.59 -4.61
N GLY A 159 20.55 0.61 -5.13
CA GLY A 159 20.68 0.86 -6.57
C GLY A 159 19.35 1.05 -7.30
N TYR A 160 18.27 1.39 -6.59
CA TYR A 160 16.97 1.72 -7.18
C TYR A 160 16.84 3.24 -7.27
N GLN A 161 16.11 3.71 -8.28
CA GLN A 161 15.79 5.12 -8.47
C GLN A 161 14.29 5.34 -8.27
N ALA A 162 13.95 6.45 -7.61
CA ALA A 162 12.57 6.89 -7.45
C ALA A 162 12.04 7.48 -8.77
N ILE A 163 10.82 7.09 -9.14
CA ILE A 163 10.11 7.53 -10.34
C ILE A 163 8.72 7.98 -9.88
N ASP A 164 8.49 9.29 -9.96
CA ASP A 164 7.21 9.91 -9.60
C ASP A 164 6.35 10.17 -10.85
N ALA A 165 5.91 9.08 -11.49
CA ALA A 165 5.15 9.14 -12.74
C ALA A 165 3.66 8.81 -12.56
N ILE A 166 3.30 8.07 -11.51
CA ILE A 166 1.91 7.67 -11.23
C ILE A 166 1.22 8.75 -10.42
N ARG A 167 1.85 9.24 -9.35
CA ARG A 167 1.28 10.23 -8.43
C ARG A 167 0.74 11.47 -9.13
N PRO A 168 1.44 12.09 -10.10
CA PRO A 168 0.92 13.24 -10.82
C PRO A 168 -0.35 12.93 -11.63
N ALA A 169 -0.50 11.69 -12.11
CA ALA A 169 -1.66 11.27 -12.91
C ALA A 169 -2.92 11.03 -12.07
N ILE A 170 -2.76 10.67 -10.79
CA ILE A 170 -3.86 10.39 -9.86
C ILE A 170 -4.10 11.52 -8.85
N TRP A 171 -3.28 12.59 -8.86
CA TRP A 171 -3.24 13.60 -7.79
C TRP A 171 -4.61 14.22 -7.48
N THR A 172 -5.42 14.50 -8.49
CA THR A 172 -6.76 15.10 -8.32
C THR A 172 -7.90 14.11 -8.53
N ASP A 173 -7.60 12.81 -8.62
CA ASP A 173 -8.61 11.78 -8.87
C ASP A 173 -9.25 11.32 -7.55
N GLU A 174 -10.43 11.85 -7.25
CA GLU A 174 -11.15 11.57 -6.00
C GLU A 174 -11.63 10.11 -5.88
N ASP A 175 -11.66 9.35 -6.97
CA ASP A 175 -11.93 7.90 -6.94
C ASP A 175 -10.76 7.12 -6.32
N VAL A 176 -9.59 7.74 -6.19
CA VAL A 176 -8.42 7.18 -5.49
C VAL A 176 -8.33 7.77 -4.09
N PRO A 177 -8.32 6.96 -3.02
CA PRO A 177 -8.13 7.45 -1.67
C PRO A 177 -6.89 8.33 -1.50
N VAL A 178 -7.02 9.40 -0.71
CA VAL A 178 -5.99 10.45 -0.59
C VAL A 178 -4.62 9.92 -0.15
N TRP A 179 -4.57 8.87 0.68
CA TRP A 179 -3.30 8.26 1.10
C TRP A 179 -2.53 7.63 -0.06
N TYR A 180 -3.21 7.00 -1.03
CA TYR A 180 -2.55 6.50 -2.25
C TYR A 180 -2.11 7.66 -3.15
N ARG A 181 -2.94 8.68 -3.33
CA ARG A 181 -2.59 9.90 -4.09
C ARG A 181 -1.39 10.64 -3.50
N GLN A 182 -1.26 10.61 -2.18
CA GLN A 182 -0.16 11.22 -1.44
C GLN A 182 1.15 10.43 -1.56
N ASN A 183 1.08 9.11 -1.35
CA ASN A 183 2.27 8.31 -1.00
C ASN A 183 2.80 7.42 -2.12
N ILE A 184 2.05 7.15 -3.19
CA ILE A 184 2.49 6.21 -4.23
C ILE A 184 3.69 6.74 -5.01
N LEU A 185 4.74 5.93 -5.05
CA LEU A 185 5.92 6.11 -5.90
C LEU A 185 6.31 4.77 -6.53
N VAL A 186 7.05 4.85 -7.64
CA VAL A 186 7.68 3.68 -8.26
C VAL A 186 9.18 3.71 -7.98
N TYR A 187 9.75 2.59 -7.57
CA TYR A 187 11.18 2.41 -7.45
C TYR A 187 11.65 1.34 -8.42
N ALA A 188 12.63 1.66 -9.26
CA ALA A 188 13.11 0.71 -10.26
C ALA A 188 14.64 0.67 -10.34
N ARG A 189 15.17 -0.50 -10.64
CA ARG A 189 16.58 -0.68 -10.93
C ARG A 189 16.87 -0.29 -12.39
N PRO A 190 17.93 0.47 -12.68
CA PRO A 190 18.35 0.74 -14.05
C PRO A 190 18.64 -0.54 -14.86
N PRO A 191 18.49 -0.52 -16.21
CA PRO A 191 18.11 0.64 -17.02
C PRO A 191 16.62 1.00 -16.88
N LEU A 192 16.34 2.28 -16.76
CA LEU A 192 14.97 2.80 -16.67
C LEU A 192 14.38 3.01 -18.08
N PRO A 193 13.04 2.98 -18.22
CA PRO A 193 12.39 3.43 -19.44
C PRO A 193 12.76 4.88 -19.80
N ASN A 194 12.84 5.21 -21.09
CA ASN A 194 13.27 6.52 -21.57
C ASN A 194 12.47 7.69 -20.94
N PHE A 195 11.15 7.54 -20.78
CA PHE A 195 10.34 8.59 -20.17
C PHE A 195 10.77 8.87 -18.72
N ALA A 196 11.14 7.83 -17.96
CA ALA A 196 11.57 8.00 -16.58
C ALA A 196 12.91 8.74 -16.49
N THR A 197 13.81 8.56 -17.46
CA THR A 197 15.06 9.33 -17.55
C THR A 197 14.86 10.79 -17.93
N SER A 198 13.71 11.12 -18.55
CA SER A 198 13.36 12.49 -18.93
C SER A 198 12.58 13.27 -17.86
N LEU A 199 12.14 12.58 -16.80
CA LEU A 199 11.55 13.25 -15.64
C LEU A 199 12.63 14.07 -14.95
N ALA A 200 12.35 15.36 -14.70
CA ALA A 200 13.14 16.15 -13.77
C ALA A 200 13.19 15.42 -12.42
N SER A 201 14.26 15.63 -11.63
CA SER A 201 14.38 15.05 -10.28
C SER A 201 13.07 15.23 -9.52
N PRO A 202 12.42 14.13 -9.07
CA PRO A 202 11.07 14.21 -8.55
C PRO A 202 11.02 15.04 -7.27
N MET A 203 9.96 15.85 -7.13
CA MET A 203 9.67 16.56 -5.88
C MET A 203 9.01 15.56 -4.92
N LEU A 204 9.83 14.79 -4.21
CA LEU A 204 9.36 13.67 -3.38
C LEU A 204 8.57 14.13 -2.16
N ASP A 205 9.09 15.15 -1.45
CA ASP A 205 8.52 15.64 -0.20
C ASP A 205 7.48 16.72 -0.49
N VAL A 206 6.24 16.28 -0.66
CA VAL A 206 5.07 17.13 -0.92
C VAL A 206 3.92 16.69 -0.02
N VAL A 207 2.99 17.60 0.23
CA VAL A 207 1.76 17.31 0.97
C VAL A 207 0.58 17.62 0.07
N HIS A 208 -0.31 16.65 -0.06
CA HIS A 208 -1.56 16.75 -0.79
C HIS A 208 -2.50 17.72 -0.07
N PRO A 209 -3.14 18.67 -0.77
CA PRO A 209 -3.99 19.68 -0.13
C PRO A 209 -5.09 19.08 0.77
N GLU A 210 -5.78 18.04 0.30
CA GLU A 210 -6.83 17.37 1.09
C GLU A 210 -6.29 16.71 2.37
N LEU A 211 -5.09 16.11 2.31
CA LEU A 211 -4.46 15.53 3.49
C LEU A 211 -4.02 16.63 4.46
N PHE A 212 -3.44 17.72 3.94
CA PHE A 212 -3.08 18.88 4.75
C PHE A 212 -4.30 19.46 5.47
N GLU A 213 -5.43 19.61 4.77
CA GLU A 213 -6.66 20.12 5.34
C GLU A 213 -7.23 19.20 6.42
N PHE A 214 -7.19 17.87 6.20
CA PHE A 214 -7.59 16.88 7.19
C PHE A 214 -6.74 16.96 8.47
N VAL A 215 -5.42 17.07 8.34
CA VAL A 215 -4.50 17.19 9.48
C VAL A 215 -4.66 18.54 10.19
N ARG A 216 -4.89 19.62 9.44
CA ARG A 216 -5.10 20.97 9.98
C ARG A 216 -6.41 21.10 10.75
N ASN A 217 -7.46 20.43 10.27
CA ASN A 217 -8.82 20.49 10.82
C ASN A 217 -9.34 19.08 11.09
N PRO A 218 -8.75 18.36 12.06
CA PRO A 218 -9.17 16.98 12.32
C PRO A 218 -10.64 16.98 12.73
N PRO A 219 -11.46 16.05 12.20
CA PRO A 219 -12.84 15.92 12.65
C PRO A 219 -12.86 15.71 14.17
N MET A 220 -13.77 16.41 14.84
CA MET A 220 -13.94 16.27 16.29
C MET A 220 -14.14 14.79 16.63
N PRO A 221 -13.43 14.24 17.64
CA PRO A 221 -13.68 12.87 18.06
C PRO A 221 -15.15 12.76 18.46
N GLU A 222 -15.85 11.77 17.89
CA GLU A 222 -17.18 11.35 18.33
C GLU A 222 -17.19 11.30 19.87
N PRO A 223 -18.16 11.94 20.54
CA PRO A 223 -18.16 11.98 22.00
C PRO A 223 -18.17 10.54 22.54
N SER A 224 -17.13 10.19 23.27
CA SER A 224 -17.00 8.89 23.93
C SER A 224 -18.24 8.67 24.81
N VAL A 225 -19.08 7.71 24.48
CA VAL A 225 -20.17 7.27 25.36
C VAL A 225 -19.52 6.67 26.61
N LYS A 226 -19.40 7.49 27.66
CA LYS A 226 -18.99 7.04 28.99
C LYS A 226 -20.15 6.24 29.60
N GLY A 227 -20.01 4.91 29.56
CA GLY A 227 -20.55 3.97 30.55
C GLY A 227 -22.08 3.85 30.66
N GLY A 228 -22.61 2.71 30.21
CA GLY A 228 -23.97 2.27 30.58
C GLY A 228 -24.39 1.01 29.82
N LEU A 229 -24.43 -0.13 30.54
CA LEU A 229 -24.98 -1.40 30.07
C LEU A 229 -26.38 -1.24 29.45
N ARG A 230 -26.57 -1.75 28.23
CA ARG A 230 -27.59 -2.74 27.79
C ARG A 230 -27.84 -2.57 26.29
N GLY A 231 -27.84 -3.69 25.58
CA GLY A 231 -27.92 -3.73 24.14
C GLY A 231 -29.21 -3.15 23.57
N LEU A 232 -29.17 -2.85 22.28
CA LEU A 232 -30.26 -3.05 21.34
C LEU A 232 -29.66 -2.95 19.93
N ALA A 233 -30.05 -3.92 19.10
CA ALA A 233 -29.81 -3.96 17.68
C ALA A 233 -30.45 -2.75 16.98
N PHE A 234 -29.86 -2.32 15.88
CA PHE A 234 -30.62 -1.63 14.83
C PHE A 234 -30.60 -2.50 13.58
N ALA A 235 -31.72 -3.23 13.43
CA ALA A 235 -32.23 -3.69 12.15
C ALA A 235 -32.63 -2.47 11.31
N GLY A 236 -32.47 -2.59 9.99
CA GLY A 236 -32.78 -1.52 9.05
C GLY A 236 -34.26 -1.23 8.90
N GLU A 237 -34.55 -0.22 8.09
CA GLU A 237 -35.77 -0.19 7.30
C GLU A 237 -35.56 0.66 6.05
N SER A 238 -35.98 0.05 4.95
CA SER A 238 -36.24 0.62 3.63
C SER A 238 -37.41 1.58 3.66
N SER A 239 -37.29 2.69 2.93
CA SER A 239 -38.34 3.28 2.07
C SER A 239 -37.68 4.15 1.02
#